data_AF-L9L8G4-F1
#
_entry.id   AF-L9L8G4-F1
#
_cell.length_a   1.000
_cell.length_b   1.000
_cell.length_c   1.000
_cell.angle_alpha   90.00
_cell.angle_beta   90.00
_cell.angle_gamma   90.00
#
_symmetry.space_group_name_H-M   'P 1'
#
loop_
_entity.id
_entity.type
_entity.pdbx_description
1 polymer ?
#
loop_
_entity_poly.entity_id
_entity_poly.type
_entity_poly.pdbx_seq_one_letter_code
_entity_poly.pdbx_strand_id
1 'polypeptide(L)'
;MKIYITFTGVHQVPTEDVQVHFTERSFDLLVKNLNGKSYSMIVNNLLKPISVEGSSKKVKTDTVFIVCRKKTENTRWDYLTQVEKECKEKEKPSYDTETDPSEGLMNVLKKIYEDGDDDMKRTINKAWVESREKQAKGEPEF
;
A
#
# COMPACT_ATOMS: atom_id res chain seq x y z
N MET A 1 13.04 -3.70 11.03
CA MET A 1 12.22 -4.36 9.97
C MET A 1 13.10 -5.39 9.30
N LYS A 2 12.56 -6.53 8.87
CA LYS A 2 13.35 -7.57 8.20
C LYS A 2 12.59 -8.09 6.99
N ILE A 3 13.23 -8.05 5.83
CA ILE A 3 12.68 -8.47 4.54
C ILE A 3 13.37 -9.77 4.14
N TYR A 4 12.61 -10.71 3.62
CA TYR A 4 13.04 -12.06 3.23
C TYR A 4 12.88 -12.18 1.72
N ILE A 5 13.98 -12.41 1.02
CA ILE A 5 13.97 -12.51 -0.44
C ILE A 5 14.57 -13.84 -0.83
N THR A 6 13.76 -14.71 -1.43
CA THR A 6 14.15 -16.07 -1.79
C THR A 6 14.90 -16.08 -3.11
N PHE A 7 16.09 -16.68 -3.09
CA PHE A 7 16.95 -16.88 -4.24
C PHE A 7 17.60 -18.26 -4.11
N THR A 8 17.09 -19.27 -4.83
CA THR A 8 17.64 -20.63 -4.76
C THR A 8 19.12 -20.65 -5.14
N GLY A 9 19.97 -21.20 -4.27
CA GLY A 9 21.42 -21.27 -4.44
C GLY A 9 22.19 -20.02 -4.01
N VAL A 10 21.54 -18.96 -3.51
CA VAL A 10 22.23 -17.68 -3.21
C VAL A 10 23.29 -17.77 -2.10
N HIS A 11 23.22 -18.79 -1.26
CA HIS A 11 24.23 -19.08 -0.25
C HIS A 11 25.54 -19.62 -0.83
N GLN A 12 25.55 -20.00 -2.12
CA GLN A 12 26.70 -20.56 -2.83
C GLN A 12 27.46 -19.48 -3.63
N VAL A 13 26.85 -18.31 -3.86
CA VAL A 13 27.56 -17.21 -4.53
C VAL A 13 28.50 -16.48 -3.56
N PRO A 14 29.61 -15.90 -4.05
CA PRO A 14 30.49 -15.08 -3.23
C PRO A 14 29.73 -13.94 -2.52
N THR A 15 30.15 -13.61 -1.30
CA THR A 15 29.48 -12.55 -0.52
C THR A 15 29.57 -11.17 -1.18
N GLU A 16 30.62 -10.94 -1.97
CA GLU A 16 30.82 -9.73 -2.78
C GLU A 16 29.84 -9.60 -3.95
N ASP A 17 29.27 -10.72 -4.41
CA ASP A 17 28.24 -10.74 -5.45
C ASP A 17 26.83 -10.48 -4.88
N VAL A 18 26.68 -10.45 -3.55
CA VAL A 18 25.45 -10.05 -2.86
C VAL A 18 25.66 -8.69 -2.20
N GLN A 19 25.37 -7.64 -2.96
CA GLN A 19 25.58 -6.26 -2.57
C GLN A 19 24.27 -5.64 -2.12
N VAL A 20 24.34 -4.84 -1.06
CA VAL A 20 23.22 -4.00 -0.63
C VAL A 20 23.75 -2.60 -0.39
N HIS A 21 23.03 -1.60 -0.85
CA HIS A 21 23.25 -0.22 -0.47
C HIS A 21 22.00 0.31 0.22
N PHE A 22 22.19 0.96 1.36
CA PHE A 22 21.13 1.51 2.19
C PHE A 22 21.22 3.03 2.15
N THR A 23 20.06 3.67 2.05
CA THR A 23 19.91 5.11 2.31
C THR A 23 18.97 5.31 3.50
N GLU A 24 18.70 6.55 3.88
CA GLU A 24 17.76 6.84 4.95
C GLU A 24 16.35 6.32 4.67
N ARG A 25 15.91 6.23 3.41
CA ARG A 25 14.54 5.84 3.04
C ARG A 25 14.47 4.87 1.85
N SER A 26 15.56 4.24 1.50
CA SER A 26 15.58 3.23 0.45
C SER A 26 16.67 2.19 0.69
N PHE A 27 16.58 1.11 -0.06
CA PHE A 27 17.72 0.21 -0.25
C PHE A 27 17.68 -0.39 -1.65
N ASP A 28 18.84 -0.75 -2.15
CA ASP A 28 19.02 -1.55 -3.36
C ASP A 28 19.78 -2.83 -3.03
N LEU A 29 19.31 -3.95 -3.58
CA LEU A 29 19.93 -5.26 -3.52
C LEU A 29 20.34 -5.65 -4.92
N LEU A 30 21.59 -6.08 -5.07
CA LEU A 30 22.15 -6.63 -6.29
C LEU A 30 22.74 -8.01 -5.98
N VAL A 31 22.26 -9.03 -6.68
CA VAL A 31 22.77 -10.40 -6.63
C VAL A 31 23.33 -10.73 -8.00
N LYS A 32 24.64 -10.91 -8.12
CA LYS A 32 25.32 -11.21 -9.39
C LYS A 32 25.54 -12.71 -9.56
N ASN A 33 25.60 -13.13 -10.84
CA ASN A 33 26.08 -14.46 -11.26
C ASN A 33 25.38 -15.66 -10.60
N LEU A 34 24.16 -15.49 -10.08
CA LEU A 34 23.38 -16.57 -9.53
C LEU A 34 22.83 -17.44 -10.67
N ASN A 35 23.40 -18.64 -10.86
CA ASN A 35 23.07 -19.54 -11.96
C ASN A 35 23.20 -18.86 -13.34
N GLY A 36 24.25 -18.05 -13.51
CA GLY A 36 24.50 -17.29 -14.74
C GLY A 36 23.57 -16.09 -14.97
N LYS A 37 22.76 -15.70 -13.96
CA LYS A 37 21.87 -14.54 -14.02
C LYS A 37 22.17 -13.56 -12.89
N SER A 38 21.92 -12.28 -13.16
CA SER A 38 21.99 -11.23 -12.15
C SER A 38 20.59 -10.70 -11.86
N TYR A 39 20.31 -10.43 -10.59
CA TYR A 39 19.04 -9.94 -10.09
C TYR A 39 19.26 -8.63 -9.36
N SER A 40 18.39 -7.66 -9.59
CA SER A 40 18.36 -6.41 -8.84
C SER A 40 16.97 -6.15 -8.27
N MET A 41 16.92 -5.58 -7.08
CA MET A 41 15.70 -5.12 -6.44
C MET A 41 15.99 -3.77 -5.78
N ILE A 42 15.13 -2.80 -6.03
CA ILE A 42 15.24 -1.46 -5.44
C ILE A 42 13.93 -1.18 -4.74
N VAL A 43 14.01 -0.79 -3.46
CA VAL A 43 12.86 -0.32 -2.69
C VAL A 43 13.09 1.14 -2.34
N ASN A 44 12.35 2.01 -3.01
CA ASN A 44 12.35 3.45 -2.77
C ASN A 44 11.22 3.86 -1.82
N ASN A 45 11.36 5.06 -1.23
CA ASN A 45 10.31 5.69 -0.43
C ASN A 45 9.75 4.78 0.67
N LEU A 46 10.64 4.18 1.46
CA LEU A 46 10.27 3.44 2.66
C LEU A 46 9.38 4.30 3.56
N LEU A 47 8.38 3.66 4.17
CA LEU A 47 7.32 4.35 4.92
C LEU A 47 7.91 5.32 5.96
N LYS A 48 8.92 4.87 6.71
CA LYS A 48 9.64 5.67 7.73
C LYS A 48 11.16 5.53 7.52
N PRO A 49 11.98 6.43 8.08
CA PRO A 49 13.42 6.39 7.88
C PRO A 49 14.08 5.22 8.64
N ILE A 50 15.21 4.77 8.13
CA ILE A 50 16.06 3.72 8.68
C ILE A 50 17.44 4.26 9.03
N SER A 51 18.15 3.59 9.94
CA SER A 51 19.57 3.83 10.20
C SER A 51 20.39 3.05 9.18
N VAL A 52 21.17 3.75 8.35
CA VAL A 52 22.06 3.13 7.35
C VAL A 52 23.08 2.24 8.04
N GLU A 53 23.78 2.77 9.06
CA GLU A 53 24.81 2.05 9.83
C GLU A 53 24.26 0.86 10.62
N GLY A 54 23.01 0.97 11.10
CA GLY A 54 22.35 -0.12 11.81
C GLY A 54 21.69 -1.17 10.91
N SER A 55 21.62 -0.91 9.60
CA SER A 55 21.01 -1.82 8.63
C SER A 55 22.06 -2.77 8.04
N SER A 56 21.65 -3.98 7.66
CA SER A 56 22.58 -5.03 7.23
C SER A 56 21.91 -6.04 6.30
N LYS A 57 22.73 -6.75 5.51
CA LYS A 57 22.30 -7.99 4.85
C LYS A 57 22.79 -9.22 5.60
N LYS A 58 22.04 -10.31 5.55
CA LYS A 58 22.49 -11.65 5.93
C LYS A 58 22.07 -12.65 4.86
N VAL A 59 23.03 -13.40 4.32
CA VAL A 59 22.75 -14.48 3.38
C VAL A 59 22.53 -15.77 4.17
N LYS A 60 21.49 -16.52 3.83
CA LYS A 60 21.18 -17.86 4.35
C LYS A 60 20.90 -18.80 3.17
N THR A 61 20.73 -20.09 3.48
CA THR A 61 20.26 -21.08 2.51
C THR A 61 19.03 -20.55 1.78
N ASP A 62 19.19 -20.42 0.47
CA ASP A 62 18.21 -19.96 -0.50
C ASP A 62 17.51 -18.63 -0.21
N THR A 63 18.03 -17.80 0.70
CA THR A 63 17.35 -16.56 1.10
C THR A 63 18.33 -15.48 1.52
N VAL A 64 18.07 -14.25 1.07
CA VAL A 64 18.75 -13.05 1.56
C VAL A 64 17.83 -12.33 2.54
N PHE A 65 18.33 -12.05 3.74
CA PHE A 65 17.66 -11.23 4.74
C PHE A 65 18.18 -9.81 4.65
N ILE A 66 17.30 -8.87 4.35
CA ILE A 66 17.60 -7.44 4.44
C ILE A 66 17.04 -6.93 5.76
N VAL A 67 17.93 -6.56 6.68
CA VAL A 67 17.59 -6.03 7.99
C VAL A 67 17.69 -4.51 7.92
N CYS A 68 16.54 -3.84 7.90
CA CYS A 68 16.48 -2.39 7.96
C CYS A 68 16.21 -1.96 9.41
N ARG A 69 17.21 -1.38 10.10
CA ARG A 69 17.02 -0.86 11.46
C ARG A 69 16.21 0.42 11.40
N LYS A 70 15.05 0.44 12.05
CA LYS A 70 14.20 1.64 12.10
C LYS A 70 14.95 2.75 12.84
N LYS A 71 14.93 3.97 12.32
CA LYS A 71 15.58 5.12 12.97
C LYS A 71 14.88 5.50 14.28
N THR A 72 13.55 5.36 14.31
CA THR A 72 12.74 5.47 15.53
C THR A 72 12.37 4.08 16.03
N GLU A 73 12.79 3.76 17.24
CA GLU A 73 12.48 2.48 17.89
C GLU A 73 10.98 2.39 18.24
N ASN A 74 10.49 1.17 18.52
CA ASN A 74 9.10 0.88 18.89
C ASN A 74 8.01 1.40 17.94
N THR A 75 8.38 1.76 16.71
CA THR A 75 7.44 2.31 15.75
C THR A 75 6.90 1.22 14.83
N ARG A 76 5.57 1.02 14.81
CA ARG A 76 4.89 0.14 13.85
C ARG A 76 4.93 0.71 12.43
N TRP A 77 5.08 -0.19 11.45
CA TRP A 77 5.02 0.12 10.03
C TRP A 77 3.86 -0.68 9.45
N ASP A 78 2.84 0.01 8.97
CA ASP A 78 1.63 -0.62 8.43
C ASP A 78 1.80 -1.01 6.95
N TYR A 79 2.75 -0.38 6.27
CA TYR A 79 3.11 -0.60 4.88
C TYR A 79 4.64 -0.58 4.74
N LEU A 80 5.17 -1.13 3.64
CA LEU A 80 6.61 -1.08 3.38
C LEU A 80 7.03 0.29 2.86
N THR A 81 6.23 0.85 1.95
CA THR A 81 6.51 2.12 1.26
C THR A 81 5.41 3.16 1.48
N GLN A 82 5.76 4.42 1.28
CA GLN A 82 4.79 5.53 1.31
C GLN A 82 3.78 5.41 0.16
N VAL A 83 4.26 5.00 -1.03
CA VAL A 83 3.42 4.81 -2.21
C VAL A 83 2.33 3.76 -1.95
N GLU A 84 2.70 2.64 -1.33
CA GLU A 84 1.74 1.60 -0.96
C GLU A 84 0.65 2.13 0.00
N LYS A 85 1.04 2.93 1.00
CA LYS A 85 0.11 3.58 1.92
C LYS A 85 -0.85 4.50 1.18
N GLU A 86 -0.33 5.40 0.33
CA GLU A 86 -1.13 6.37 -0.42
C GLU A 86 -2.11 5.69 -1.38
N CYS A 87 -1.68 4.64 -2.08
CA CYS A 87 -2.57 3.85 -2.94
C CYS A 87 -3.70 3.22 -2.12
N LYS A 88 -3.38 2.59 -0.98
CA LYS A 88 -4.37 1.93 -0.13
C LYS A 88 -5.32 2.89 0.58
N GLU A 89 -4.88 4.11 0.89
CA GLU A 89 -5.73 5.14 1.47
C GLU A 89 -6.68 5.75 0.43
N LYS A 90 -6.27 5.87 -0.83
CA LYS A 90 -7.14 6.32 -1.93
C LYS A 90 -8.21 5.29 -2.30
N GLU A 91 -7.90 3.99 -2.21
CA GLU A 91 -8.84 2.91 -2.47
C GLU A 91 -9.93 2.76 -1.39
N LYS A 92 -9.69 3.26 -0.17
CA LYS A 92 -10.72 3.20 0.88
C LYS A 92 -11.83 4.19 0.53
N PRO A 93 -13.10 3.74 0.40
CA PRO A 93 -14.21 4.68 0.37
C PRO A 93 -14.12 5.52 1.65
N SER A 94 -14.22 6.84 1.49
CA SER A 94 -14.20 7.80 2.58
C SER A 94 -15.43 7.58 3.45
N TYR A 95 -15.36 6.61 4.35
CA TYR A 95 -16.35 6.44 5.39
C TYR A 95 -15.90 7.33 6.55
N ASP A 96 -16.30 8.59 6.46
CA ASP A 96 -16.05 9.56 7.50
C ASP A 96 -17.00 9.20 8.66
N THR A 97 -16.42 8.65 9.74
CA THR A 97 -17.19 8.14 10.88
C THR A 97 -17.57 9.23 11.87
N GLU A 98 -17.13 10.46 11.61
CA GLU A 98 -17.41 11.64 12.43
C GLU A 98 -18.56 12.50 11.89
N THR A 99 -19.05 12.21 10.68
CA THR A 99 -20.25 12.83 10.12
C THR A 99 -21.47 11.93 10.31
N ASP A 100 -22.62 12.57 10.50
CA ASP A 100 -23.92 11.91 10.67
C ASP A 100 -24.08 10.77 9.63
N PRO A 101 -24.60 9.59 9.98
CA PRO A 101 -24.79 8.46 9.07
C PRO A 101 -25.42 8.83 7.71
N SER A 102 -26.22 9.90 7.68
CA SER A 102 -26.82 10.46 6.47
C SER A 102 -25.85 11.23 5.56
N GLU A 103 -24.88 11.96 6.11
CA GLU A 103 -23.84 12.68 5.35
C GLU A 103 -22.75 11.74 4.82
N GLY A 104 -22.37 10.74 5.61
CA GLY A 104 -21.40 9.72 5.20
C GLY A 104 -21.87 8.95 3.96
N LEU A 105 -23.18 8.66 3.88
CA LEU A 105 -23.79 8.02 2.72
C LEU A 105 -23.79 8.93 1.47
N MET A 106 -23.98 10.23 1.65
CA MET A 106 -24.01 11.21 0.56
C MET A 106 -22.64 11.43 -0.08
N ASN A 107 -21.56 11.39 0.71
CA ASN A 107 -20.19 11.43 0.20
C ASN A 107 -19.82 10.17 -0.58
N VAL A 108 -20.29 9.00 -0.13
CA VAL A 108 -20.13 7.73 -0.88
C VAL A 108 -20.87 7.80 -2.22
N LEU A 109 -22.13 8.24 -2.22
CA LEU A 109 -22.93 8.39 -3.43
C LEU A 109 -22.34 9.40 -4.41
N LYS A 110 -21.80 10.52 -3.92
CA LYS A 110 -21.15 11.54 -4.74
C LYS A 110 -19.90 10.99 -5.45
N LYS A 111 -19.05 10.23 -4.75
CA LYS A 111 -17.90 9.57 -5.39
C LYS A 111 -18.31 8.53 -6.43
N ILE A 112 -19.34 7.74 -6.16
CA ILE A 112 -19.86 6.77 -7.13
C ILE A 112 -20.39 7.49 -8.39
N TYR A 113 -20.99 8.67 -8.22
CA TYR A 113 -21.41 9.51 -9.34
C TYR A 113 -20.21 10.09 -10.11
N GLU A 114 -19.15 10.52 -9.44
CA GLU A 114 -17.95 11.10 -10.07
C GLU A 114 -17.12 10.04 -10.82
N ASP A 115 -16.97 8.85 -10.26
CA ASP A 115 -16.16 7.75 -10.80
C ASP A 115 -16.96 6.79 -11.73
N GLY A 116 -18.28 6.92 -11.76
CA GLY A 116 -19.17 6.00 -12.49
C GLY A 116 -19.37 6.32 -13.97
N ASP A 117 -19.67 5.27 -14.75
CA ASP A 117 -20.15 5.41 -16.13
C ASP A 117 -21.53 6.09 -16.19
N ASP A 118 -21.96 6.49 -17.39
CA ASP A 118 -23.21 7.23 -17.60
C ASP A 118 -24.47 6.45 -17.17
N ASP A 119 -24.44 5.10 -17.18
CA ASP A 119 -25.56 4.26 -16.76
C ASP A 119 -25.69 4.21 -15.23
N MET A 120 -24.57 4.16 -14.51
CA MET A 120 -24.57 4.19 -13.05
C MET A 120 -25.02 5.58 -12.54
N LYS A 121 -24.57 6.67 -13.18
CA LYS A 121 -25.02 8.05 -12.90
C LYS A 121 -26.54 8.20 -13.09
N ARG A 122 -27.08 7.64 -14.17
CA ARG A 122 -28.52 7.69 -14.46
C ARG A 122 -29.33 6.95 -13.40
N THR A 123 -28.84 5.79 -12.95
CA THR A 123 -29.49 4.97 -11.93
C THR A 123 -29.53 5.67 -10.56
N ILE A 124 -28.43 6.30 -10.16
CA ILE A 124 -28.35 7.05 -8.89
C ILE A 124 -29.26 8.27 -8.92
N ASN A 125 -29.23 9.05 -10.01
CA ASN A 125 -30.13 10.20 -10.19
C ASN A 125 -31.60 9.80 -10.13
N LYS A 126 -31.96 8.67 -10.77
CA LYS A 126 -33.33 8.14 -10.74
C LYS A 126 -33.76 7.78 -9.31
N ALA A 127 -32.94 7.05 -8.57
CA ALA A 127 -33.23 6.68 -7.18
C ALA A 127 -33.35 7.90 -6.25
N TRP A 128 -32.52 8.94 -6.47
CA TRP A 128 -32.58 10.20 -5.74
C TRP A 128 -33.88 10.96 -5.99
N VAL A 129 -34.29 11.09 -7.26
CA VAL A 129 -35.54 11.76 -7.64
C VAL A 129 -36.74 10.98 -7.10
N GLU A 130 -36.77 9.66 -7.25
CA GLU A 130 -37.87 8.81 -6.75
C GLU A 130 -38.00 8.86 -5.22
N SER A 131 -36.88 8.89 -4.47
CA SER A 131 -36.89 9.04 -3.02
C SER A 131 -37.43 10.40 -2.58
N ARG A 132 -37.02 11.47 -3.26
CA ARG A 132 -37.48 12.84 -2.97
C ARG A 132 -38.95 13.06 -3.33
N GLU A 133 -39.41 12.46 -4.43
CA GLU A 133 -40.82 12.47 -4.83
C GLU A 133 -41.70 11.66 -3.87
N LYS A 134 -41.20 10.53 -3.33
CA LYS A 134 -41.91 9.76 -2.30
C LYS A 134 -42.01 10.50 -0.97
N GLN A 135 -40.95 11.20 -0.54
CA GLN A 135 -41.01 12.08 0.63
C GLN A 135 -41.95 13.28 0.43
N ALA A 136 -41.99 13.85 -0.78
CA ALA A 136 -42.87 14.98 -1.09
C ALA A 136 -44.35 14.59 -1.24
N LYS A 137 -44.65 13.32 -1.57
CA LYS A 137 -46.02 12.83 -1.76
C LYS A 137 -46.72 12.35 -0.49
N GLY A 138 -46.01 12.19 0.64
CA GLY A 138 -46.63 11.88 1.94
C GLY A 138 -47.71 10.80 1.85
N GLU A 139 -47.36 9.59 1.39
CA GLU A 139 -48.28 8.46 1.49
C GLU A 139 -48.38 8.02 2.97
N PRO A 140 -49.58 7.99 3.58
CA PRO A 140 -49.76 7.39 4.89
C PRO A 140 -49.64 5.87 4.74
N GLU A 141 -48.87 5.25 5.62
CA GLU A 141 -48.84 3.78 5.75
C GLU A 141 -50.22 3.25 6.12
N PHE A 142 -50.74 2.31 5.33
CA PHE A 142 -51.70 1.28 5.73
C PHE A 142 -51.38 -0.03 5.01
#